data_AF-A0AAW0WMH6-F1
#
_entry.id   AF-A0AAW0WMH6-F1
#
_cell.length_a   1.000
_cell.length_b   1.000
_cell.length_c   1.000
_cell.angle_alpha   90.00
_cell.angle_beta   90.00
_cell.angle_gamma   90.00
#
_symmetry.space_group_name_H-M   'P 1'
#
loop_
_entity.id
_entity.type
_entity.pdbx_description
1 polymer ?
#
loop_
_entity_poly.entity_id
_entity_poly.type
_entity_poly.pdbx_seq_one_letter_code
_entity_poly.pdbx_strand_id
1 'polypeptide(L)'
;MWTIKKVDIDAGSVVDGKDPLQEALLVRNGDYVMLTHAATGRSLRSHGHRAPITKRHYQVCGYGDDGAGGPFETWELLVPGTKVGEPLQVVEHDFLLRHYKINCFLKGNEKVVLPKEWAFNGAKEVTCTRNMEQPGTEWHINWNVSPKLKEKVMVKDMALGLWDKIIHQHLNMFISNSLLVGTEEEAEHSARPWMWPILWRIQMMGTYVVNKTSGRMEKVVGEYVPQGTTEKGVFSVGMTNPFLTYLNLVCLIGVLVLSLAHSYCNSRCPQENPHNAGVRRKALVACWWLAGCWAIHYLPFFFMSRVLYYHHYCPAYLFSCMITGVLLSWVSEAVAGAVRKAWQKTVKWSLLLLTSTALVCSYAFFWPLATHIKGEIFEANPRVNSGLDYFYIGQLWPEFGYRKSEYVSIVSTIIEKWSEGLLDNPDLNATLYYLTQLNYTAHNPGNIHPVHASNFSLWRPSTLNHAYLP
;
A
#
# COMPACT_ATOMS: atom_id res chain seq x y z
N MET A 1 -30.62 10.73 -1.03
CA MET A 1 -31.15 11.77 -1.95
C MET A 1 -31.45 13.01 -1.14
N TRP A 2 -31.12 14.19 -1.64
CA TRP A 2 -31.33 15.47 -0.94
C TRP A 2 -32.28 16.36 -1.74
N THR A 3 -33.19 17.02 -1.05
CA THR A 3 -34.07 18.05 -1.60
C THR A 3 -33.51 19.41 -1.20
N ILE A 4 -33.27 20.26 -2.19
CA ILE A 4 -32.83 21.64 -1.98
C ILE A 4 -34.07 22.52 -1.93
N LYS A 5 -34.26 23.24 -0.82
CA LYS A 5 -35.32 24.24 -0.67
C LYS A 5 -34.68 25.63 -0.52
N LYS A 6 -35.23 26.64 -1.21
CA LYS A 6 -34.75 28.02 -1.05
C LYS A 6 -35.28 28.61 0.25
N VAL A 7 -34.45 29.35 0.96
CA VAL A 7 -34.79 30.04 2.20
C VAL A 7 -34.82 31.53 1.93
N ASP A 8 -35.94 32.16 2.24
CA ASP A 8 -36.03 33.61 2.28
C ASP A 8 -35.67 34.06 3.71
N ILE A 9 -34.52 34.72 3.84
CA ILE A 9 -34.03 35.20 5.13
C ILE A 9 -34.91 36.33 5.68
N ASP A 10 -35.40 37.21 4.81
CA ASP A 10 -36.15 38.39 5.21
C ASP A 10 -37.57 38.01 5.65
N ALA A 11 -38.18 37.05 4.96
CA ALA A 11 -39.47 36.49 5.33
C ALA A 11 -39.38 35.40 6.43
N GLY A 12 -38.17 34.94 6.78
CA GLY A 12 -37.95 33.86 7.74
C GLY A 12 -38.63 32.55 7.38
N SER A 13 -38.92 32.32 6.08
CA SER A 13 -39.73 31.21 5.60
C SER A 13 -39.01 30.42 4.52
N VAL A 14 -39.27 29.11 4.51
CA VAL A 14 -38.78 28.22 3.46
C VAL A 14 -39.76 28.29 2.30
N VAL A 15 -39.27 28.69 1.13
CA VAL A 15 -40.05 28.69 -0.10
C VAL A 15 -40.17 27.25 -0.57
N ASP A 16 -41.18 26.54 -0.08
CA ASP A 16 -41.46 25.16 -0.50
C ASP A 16 -42.31 25.22 -1.77
N GLY A 17 -41.68 24.94 -2.91
CA GLY A 17 -42.32 24.93 -4.24
C GLY A 17 -43.27 23.73 -4.44
N LYS A 18 -44.06 23.39 -3.43
CA LYS A 18 -45.06 22.31 -3.43
C LYS A 18 -46.23 22.58 -4.38
N ASP A 19 -46.45 23.83 -4.78
CA ASP A 19 -47.47 24.16 -5.77
C ASP A 19 -47.09 23.58 -7.15
N PRO A 20 -47.90 22.67 -7.73
CA PRO A 20 -47.65 22.10 -9.06
C PRO A 20 -47.67 23.15 -10.19
N LEU A 21 -48.34 24.28 -9.99
CA LEU A 21 -48.51 25.34 -10.99
C LEU A 21 -47.35 26.33 -11.04
N GLN A 22 -46.50 26.34 -10.02
CA GLN A 22 -45.36 27.25 -9.94
C GLN A 22 -44.17 26.73 -10.76
N GLU A 23 -43.63 27.59 -11.63
CA GLU A 23 -42.45 27.30 -12.44
C GLU A 23 -41.25 26.86 -11.58
N ALA A 24 -40.31 26.14 -12.19
CA ALA A 24 -39.11 25.67 -11.51
C ALA A 24 -38.27 26.85 -11.00
N LEU A 25 -38.19 27.03 -9.69
CA LEU A 25 -37.31 28.00 -9.08
C LEU A 25 -35.87 27.51 -9.18
N LEU A 26 -35.05 28.20 -9.98
CA LEU A 26 -33.63 27.89 -10.15
C LEU A 26 -32.84 28.39 -8.94
N VAL A 27 -31.92 27.55 -8.46
CA VAL A 27 -30.95 27.92 -7.43
C VAL A 27 -29.84 28.73 -8.08
N ARG A 28 -29.50 29.88 -7.51
CA ARG A 28 -28.49 30.81 -8.04
C ARG A 28 -27.31 30.97 -7.08
N ASN A 29 -26.16 31.38 -7.61
CA ASN A 29 -25.01 31.73 -6.78
C ASN A 29 -25.35 32.88 -5.82
N GLY A 30 -25.10 32.67 -4.53
CA GLY A 30 -25.46 33.56 -3.42
C GLY A 30 -26.82 33.26 -2.77
N ASP A 31 -27.58 32.27 -3.27
CA ASP A 31 -28.85 31.90 -2.66
C ASP A 31 -28.64 31.16 -1.33
N TYR A 32 -29.56 31.43 -0.40
CA TYR A 32 -29.68 30.66 0.83
C TYR A 32 -30.60 29.47 0.63
N VAL A 33 -30.10 28.30 0.99
CA VAL A 33 -30.75 27.02 0.76
C VAL A 33 -30.74 26.16 2.01
N MET A 34 -31.69 25.25 2.08
CA MET A 34 -31.78 24.20 3.08
C MET A 34 -31.76 22.85 2.38
N LEU A 35 -30.87 21.97 2.84
CA LEU A 35 -30.70 20.62 2.32
C LEU A 35 -31.47 19.65 3.22
N THR A 36 -32.53 19.04 2.69
CA THR A 36 -33.36 18.08 3.45
C THR A 36 -33.18 16.68 2.89
N HIS A 37 -32.88 15.72 3.77
CA HIS A 37 -32.68 14.34 3.37
C HIS A 37 -34.02 13.68 3.05
N ALA A 38 -34.20 13.21 1.81
CA ALA A 38 -35.51 12.76 1.31
C ALA A 38 -36.07 11.54 2.06
N ALA A 39 -35.21 10.62 2.52
CA ALA A 39 -35.67 9.39 3.18
C ALA A 39 -35.99 9.58 4.66
N THR A 40 -35.34 10.53 5.34
CA THR A 40 -35.52 10.73 6.79
C THR A 40 -36.25 12.03 7.14
N GLY A 41 -36.48 12.92 6.17
CA GLY A 41 -37.07 14.25 6.39
C GLY A 41 -36.18 15.22 7.17
N ARG A 42 -34.97 14.80 7.61
CA ARG A 42 -34.05 15.60 8.43
C ARG A 42 -33.29 16.61 7.58
N SER A 43 -33.15 17.84 8.06
CA SER A 43 -32.37 18.90 7.41
C SER A 43 -30.92 18.91 7.86
N LEU A 44 -30.00 19.24 6.96
CA LEU A 44 -28.58 19.36 7.24
C LEU A 44 -28.31 20.56 8.15
N ARG A 45 -27.74 20.30 9.32
CA ARG A 45 -27.46 21.29 10.36
C ARG A 45 -25.99 21.28 10.74
N SER A 46 -25.45 22.45 11.08
CA SER A 46 -24.26 22.55 11.93
C SER A 46 -24.55 23.38 13.17
N HIS A 47 -23.72 23.23 14.19
CA HIS A 47 -23.90 23.84 15.51
C HIS A 47 -22.55 23.96 16.23
N GLY A 48 -22.53 24.62 17.38
CA GLY A 48 -21.29 24.95 18.11
C GLY A 48 -20.53 23.76 18.73
N HIS A 49 -20.99 22.51 18.57
CA HIS A 49 -20.27 21.35 19.08
C HIS A 49 -19.14 20.93 18.14
N ARG A 50 -18.10 20.33 18.72
CA ARG A 50 -16.92 19.86 17.98
C ARG A 50 -17.23 18.57 17.24
N ALA A 51 -16.60 18.38 16.09
CA ALA A 51 -16.74 17.14 15.33
C ALA A 51 -16.25 15.90 16.13
N PRO A 52 -16.73 14.69 15.81
CA PRO A 52 -16.40 13.47 16.54
C PRO A 52 -14.92 13.13 16.54
N ILE A 53 -14.24 13.26 15.39
CA ILE A 53 -12.82 12.96 15.24
C ILE A 53 -12.03 14.27 15.07
N THR A 54 -12.38 15.09 14.08
CA THR A 54 -11.65 16.33 13.79
C THR A 54 -12.04 17.47 14.73
N LYS A 55 -11.49 17.50 15.95
CA LYS A 55 -11.87 18.45 17.02
C LYS A 55 -11.71 19.93 16.69
N ARG A 56 -10.94 20.30 15.67
CA ARG A 56 -10.80 21.69 15.20
C ARG A 56 -12.05 22.19 14.47
N HIS A 57 -12.85 21.29 13.90
CA HIS A 57 -14.04 21.62 13.11
C HIS A 57 -15.32 21.50 13.94
N TYR A 58 -16.42 22.01 13.39
CA TYR A 58 -17.76 21.85 13.94
C TYR A 58 -18.44 20.59 13.43
N GLN A 59 -19.30 20.01 14.28
CA GLN A 59 -20.10 18.85 13.93
C GLN A 59 -21.19 19.22 12.92
N VAL A 60 -21.43 18.31 11.98
CA VAL A 60 -22.53 18.38 11.03
C VAL A 60 -23.45 17.18 11.29
N CYS A 61 -24.76 17.42 11.33
CA CYS A 61 -25.76 16.38 11.61
C CYS A 61 -27.06 16.62 10.83
N GLY A 62 -27.95 15.64 10.83
CA GLY A 62 -29.33 15.81 10.37
C GLY A 62 -30.25 16.10 11.55
N TYR A 63 -31.04 17.17 11.49
CA TYR A 63 -31.97 17.56 12.54
C TYR A 63 -33.30 18.07 11.97
N GLY A 64 -34.34 18.09 12.81
CA GLY A 64 -35.66 18.65 12.49
C GLY A 64 -36.55 17.65 11.78
N ASP A 65 -37.87 17.78 11.93
CA ASP A 65 -38.87 17.01 11.19
C ASP A 65 -39.58 17.98 10.23
N ASP A 66 -39.70 17.60 8.95
CA ASP A 66 -40.46 18.32 7.91
C ASP A 66 -40.07 19.76 7.56
N GLY A 67 -38.79 20.11 7.67
CA GLY A 67 -38.26 21.32 7.03
C GLY A 67 -38.76 22.64 7.63
N ALA A 68 -39.07 22.65 8.93
CA ALA A 68 -39.04 23.89 9.72
C ALA A 68 -37.59 24.40 9.77
N GLY A 69 -37.24 25.24 8.80
CA GLY A 69 -35.90 25.78 8.65
C GLY A 69 -35.62 26.87 9.67
N GLY A 70 -34.52 26.74 10.41
CA GLY A 70 -33.96 27.78 11.24
C GLY A 70 -32.60 28.26 10.73
N PRO A 71 -32.01 29.27 11.40
CA PRO A 71 -30.68 29.79 11.03
C PRO A 71 -29.54 28.77 11.07
N PHE A 72 -29.75 27.61 11.71
CA PHE A 72 -28.77 26.53 11.84
C PHE A 72 -28.90 25.46 10.75
N GLU A 73 -29.98 25.49 9.97
CA GLU A 73 -30.21 24.62 8.80
C GLU A 73 -29.97 25.36 7.48
N THR A 74 -29.76 26.68 7.53
CA THR A 74 -29.57 27.52 6.36
C THR A 74 -28.10 27.55 5.94
N TRP A 75 -27.87 27.28 4.65
CA TRP A 75 -26.57 27.29 3.99
C TRP A 75 -26.63 28.24 2.80
N GLU A 76 -25.62 29.08 2.66
CA GLU A 76 -25.44 29.91 1.48
C GLU A 76 -24.64 29.13 0.44
N LEU A 77 -25.15 29.10 -0.78
CA LEU A 77 -24.52 28.44 -1.90
C LEU A 77 -23.61 29.44 -2.63
N LEU A 78 -22.30 29.15 -2.64
CA LEU A 78 -21.29 29.99 -3.27
C LEU A 78 -20.60 29.22 -4.39
N VAL A 79 -20.65 29.72 -5.61
CA VAL A 79 -19.98 29.12 -6.77
C VAL A 79 -18.75 29.98 -7.08
N PRO A 80 -17.51 29.51 -6.80
CA PRO A 80 -16.30 30.25 -7.13
C PRO A 80 -16.23 30.55 -8.64
N GLY A 81 -15.85 31.78 -9.00
CA GLY A 81 -15.63 32.17 -10.40
C GLY A 81 -16.88 32.57 -11.21
N THR A 82 -18.10 32.41 -10.67
CA THR A 82 -19.34 32.87 -11.32
C THR A 82 -19.87 34.15 -10.69
N LYS A 83 -20.72 34.88 -11.42
CA LYS A 83 -21.34 36.11 -10.88
C LYS A 83 -22.49 35.77 -9.93
N VAL A 84 -22.69 36.62 -8.92
CA VAL A 84 -23.84 36.50 -8.01
C VAL A 84 -25.13 36.58 -8.83
N GLY A 85 -26.06 35.64 -8.58
CA GLY A 85 -27.33 35.54 -9.29
C GLY A 85 -27.30 34.64 -10.54
N GLU A 86 -26.16 34.10 -10.95
CA GLU A 86 -26.07 33.12 -12.04
C GLU A 86 -26.65 31.75 -11.60
N PRO A 87 -27.45 31.06 -12.43
CA PRO A 87 -28.04 29.77 -12.06
C PRO A 87 -26.99 28.67 -11.94
N LEU A 88 -27.15 27.82 -10.92
CA LEU A 88 -26.30 26.65 -10.70
C LEU A 88 -26.54 25.59 -11.78
N GLN A 89 -25.47 25.15 -12.42
CA GLN A 89 -25.51 24.07 -13.42
C GLN A 89 -24.95 22.76 -12.83
N VAL A 90 -25.58 21.65 -13.20
CA VAL A 90 -25.24 20.30 -12.71
C VAL A 90 -23.98 19.80 -13.42
N VAL A 91 -23.09 19.08 -12.73
CA VAL A 91 -21.78 18.58 -13.19
C VAL A 91 -20.73 19.64 -13.53
N GLU A 92 -21.11 20.79 -14.10
CA GLU A 92 -20.16 21.83 -14.53
C GLU A 92 -19.63 22.68 -13.37
N HIS A 93 -20.49 23.01 -12.40
CA HIS A 93 -20.12 23.91 -11.31
C HIS A 93 -19.78 23.15 -10.03
N ASP A 94 -18.59 23.41 -9.52
CA ASP A 94 -18.22 23.15 -8.13
C ASP A 94 -18.70 24.32 -7.26
N PHE A 95 -19.31 24.02 -6.12
CA PHE A 95 -19.86 24.99 -5.20
C PHE A 95 -19.46 24.71 -3.75
N LEU A 96 -19.48 25.76 -2.95
CA LEU A 96 -19.22 25.76 -1.52
C LEU A 96 -20.54 25.98 -0.78
N LEU A 97 -20.67 25.37 0.38
CA LEU A 97 -21.80 25.59 1.28
C LEU A 97 -21.31 26.28 2.54
N ARG A 98 -21.64 27.57 2.67
CA ARG A 98 -21.31 28.38 3.83
C ARG A 98 -22.48 28.41 4.80
N HIS A 99 -22.27 27.90 6.00
CA HIS A 99 -23.29 27.86 7.04
C HIS A 99 -23.65 29.28 7.49
N TYR A 100 -24.93 29.66 7.40
CA TYR A 100 -25.40 31.03 7.63
C TYR A 100 -25.02 31.57 9.02
N LYS A 101 -25.35 30.85 10.10
CA LYS A 101 -25.11 31.36 11.47
C LYS A 101 -23.65 31.30 11.95
N ILE A 102 -22.94 30.22 11.66
CA ILE A 102 -21.61 29.90 12.21
C ILE A 102 -20.49 30.42 11.29
N ASN A 103 -20.81 30.72 10.03
CA ASN A 103 -19.86 31.15 9.01
C ASN A 103 -18.71 30.14 8.82
N CYS A 104 -19.08 28.87 8.64
CA CYS A 104 -18.16 27.77 8.35
C CYS A 104 -18.57 27.07 7.04
N PHE A 105 -17.63 26.43 6.37
CA PHE A 105 -17.81 25.74 5.10
C PHE A 105 -17.96 24.24 5.32
N LEU A 106 -18.95 23.63 4.67
CA LEU A 106 -19.15 22.19 4.70
C LEU A 106 -17.96 21.48 4.05
N LYS A 107 -17.40 20.48 4.74
CA LYS A 107 -16.22 19.74 4.30
C LYS A 107 -16.40 18.24 4.44
N GLY A 108 -16.15 17.52 3.35
CA GLY A 108 -15.96 16.06 3.35
C GLY A 108 -14.50 15.73 3.67
N ASN A 109 -14.26 14.90 4.70
CA ASN A 109 -12.92 14.51 5.09
C ASN A 109 -12.59 13.13 4.53
N GLU A 110 -11.93 13.06 3.38
CA GLU A 110 -11.71 11.79 2.69
C GLU A 110 -10.73 10.85 3.39
N LYS A 111 -9.80 11.41 4.17
CA LYS A 111 -8.76 10.66 4.88
C LYS A 111 -9.21 10.15 6.25
N VAL A 112 -10.25 10.75 6.83
CA VAL A 112 -10.71 10.42 8.18
C VAL A 112 -11.93 9.51 8.08
N VAL A 113 -11.69 8.22 8.33
CA VAL A 113 -12.73 7.18 8.40
C VAL A 113 -13.31 7.15 9.80
N LEU A 114 -14.63 7.07 9.89
CA LEU A 114 -15.34 6.94 11.16
C LEU A 114 -15.16 5.52 11.74
N PRO A 115 -15.04 5.39 13.08
CA PRO A 115 -14.90 4.10 13.73
C PRO A 115 -16.07 3.15 13.43
N LYS A 116 -15.74 1.88 13.16
CA LYS A 116 -16.70 0.86 12.71
C LYS A 116 -17.68 0.44 13.80
N GLU A 117 -17.38 0.73 15.07
CA GLU A 117 -18.18 0.38 16.22
C GLU A 117 -19.53 1.11 16.24
N TRP A 118 -19.60 2.30 15.64
CA TRP A 118 -20.80 3.13 15.62
C TRP A 118 -21.16 3.69 14.24
N ALA A 119 -20.25 3.65 13.27
CA ALA A 119 -20.51 4.06 11.89
C ALA A 119 -20.47 2.85 10.93
N PHE A 120 -21.13 3.00 9.79
CA PHE A 120 -21.03 2.02 8.72
C PHE A 120 -19.58 1.87 8.23
N ASN A 121 -19.19 0.65 7.83
CA ASN A 121 -17.83 0.35 7.39
C ASN A 121 -17.42 1.26 6.21
N GLY A 122 -16.33 2.02 6.40
CA GLY A 122 -15.81 2.95 5.39
C GLY A 122 -16.54 4.30 5.33
N ALA A 123 -17.44 4.62 6.26
CA ALA A 123 -18.04 5.94 6.36
C ALA A 123 -16.97 7.00 6.66
N LYS A 124 -16.96 8.08 5.88
CA LYS A 124 -16.03 9.21 6.02
C LYS A 124 -16.64 10.32 6.87
N GLU A 125 -15.82 11.07 7.59
CA GLU A 125 -16.29 12.18 8.43
C GLU A 125 -16.71 13.38 7.57
N VAL A 126 -17.88 13.98 7.88
CA VAL A 126 -18.33 15.26 7.32
C VAL A 126 -18.35 16.30 8.44
N THR A 127 -17.74 17.46 8.20
CA THR A 127 -17.52 18.50 9.22
C THR A 127 -17.76 19.89 8.64
N CYS A 128 -17.75 20.92 9.50
CA CYS A 128 -17.80 22.32 9.06
C CYS A 128 -16.54 23.07 9.51
N THR A 129 -15.75 23.58 8.55
CA THR A 129 -14.46 24.25 8.79
C THR A 129 -14.56 25.76 8.58
N ARG A 130 -13.81 26.57 9.32
CA ARG A 130 -13.76 28.02 9.07
C ARG A 130 -12.86 28.42 7.90
N ASN A 131 -12.01 27.51 7.43
CA ASN A 131 -11.08 27.77 6.34
C ASN A 131 -11.67 27.29 5.01
N MET A 132 -11.92 28.24 4.10
CA MET A 132 -12.52 28.02 2.78
C MET A 132 -11.60 27.23 1.84
N GLU A 133 -10.30 27.50 1.85
CA GLU A 133 -9.31 26.97 0.89
C GLU A 133 -8.83 25.56 1.24
N GLN A 134 -9.42 24.91 2.24
CA GLN A 134 -9.04 23.54 2.57
C GLN A 134 -9.56 22.55 1.53
N PRO A 135 -8.77 21.53 1.15
CA PRO A 135 -9.26 20.48 0.26
C PRO A 135 -10.47 19.76 0.87
N GLY A 136 -11.45 19.46 0.02
CA GLY A 136 -12.70 18.77 0.36
C GLY A 136 -13.87 19.68 0.79
N THR A 137 -13.75 21.00 0.63
CA THR A 137 -14.84 21.97 0.85
C THR A 137 -15.73 22.16 -0.38
N GLU A 138 -15.22 21.82 -1.56
CA GLU A 138 -15.92 21.88 -2.84
C GLU A 138 -16.86 20.67 -2.98
N TRP A 139 -18.07 20.96 -3.45
CA TRP A 139 -19.12 19.98 -3.71
C TRP A 139 -19.65 20.16 -5.12
N HIS A 140 -20.08 19.06 -5.74
CA HIS A 140 -20.66 19.06 -7.06
C HIS A 140 -21.99 18.32 -7.08
N ILE A 141 -22.92 18.77 -7.93
CA ILE A 141 -24.18 18.05 -8.15
C ILE A 141 -23.97 17.06 -9.28
N ASN A 142 -23.99 15.77 -8.97
CA ASN A 142 -23.89 14.71 -10.00
C ASN A 142 -25.21 14.47 -10.73
N TRP A 143 -26.31 14.44 -9.98
CA TRP A 143 -27.62 14.03 -10.49
C TRP A 143 -28.69 14.94 -9.91
N ASN A 144 -29.58 15.44 -10.78
CA ASN A 144 -30.76 16.19 -10.40
C ASN A 144 -32.00 15.50 -10.99
N VAL A 145 -33.00 15.27 -10.14
CA VAL A 145 -34.29 14.72 -10.54
C VAL A 145 -35.34 15.73 -10.12
N SER A 146 -35.76 16.56 -11.07
CA SER A 146 -36.86 17.51 -10.85
C SER A 146 -37.90 17.35 -11.96
N PRO A 147 -39.16 17.05 -11.63
CA PRO A 147 -40.23 16.96 -12.62
C PRO A 147 -40.57 18.32 -13.24
N LYS A 148 -40.15 19.43 -12.61
CA LYS A 148 -40.45 20.80 -13.06
C LYS A 148 -39.46 21.33 -14.11
N LEU A 149 -38.32 20.67 -14.31
CA LEU A 149 -37.32 21.08 -15.31
C LEU A 149 -37.70 20.54 -16.70
N LYS A 150 -37.84 21.45 -17.67
CA LYS A 150 -38.22 21.13 -19.05
C LYS A 150 -37.04 20.62 -19.89
N GLU A 151 -35.83 21.09 -19.59
CA GLU A 151 -34.60 20.69 -20.28
C GLU A 151 -33.87 19.58 -19.53
N LYS A 152 -33.56 18.49 -20.23
CA LYS A 152 -32.73 17.40 -19.71
C LYS A 152 -31.39 17.45 -20.43
N VAL A 153 -30.36 17.97 -19.77
CA VAL A 153 -28.98 17.84 -20.26
C VAL A 153 -28.62 16.36 -20.20
N MET A 154 -28.28 15.78 -21.35
CA MET A 154 -27.92 14.36 -21.44
C MET A 154 -26.44 14.19 -21.11
N VAL A 155 -26.12 13.18 -20.30
CA VAL A 155 -24.73 12.86 -19.89
C VAL A 155 -23.78 12.67 -21.09
N LYS A 156 -24.31 12.32 -22.26
CA LYS A 156 -23.54 12.16 -23.51
C LYS A 156 -22.89 13.47 -23.99
N ASP A 157 -23.49 14.61 -23.67
CA ASP A 157 -23.00 15.93 -24.09
C ASP A 157 -21.77 16.38 -23.26
N MET A 158 -21.55 15.73 -22.12
CA MET A 158 -20.39 15.93 -21.22
C MET A 158 -19.34 14.83 -21.38
N ALA A 159 -19.41 14.04 -22.46
CA ALA A 159 -18.45 12.97 -22.68
C ALA A 159 -17.06 13.53 -23.01
N LEU A 160 -16.09 13.22 -22.15
CA LEU A 160 -14.68 13.52 -22.37
C LEU A 160 -14.19 12.98 -23.74
N GLY A 161 -13.31 13.76 -24.38
CA GLY A 161 -12.58 13.31 -25.57
C GLY A 161 -11.68 12.11 -25.26
N LEU A 162 -11.15 11.46 -26.29
CA LEU A 162 -10.26 10.29 -26.10
C LEU A 162 -9.03 10.65 -25.27
N TRP A 163 -8.37 11.76 -25.58
CA TRP A 163 -7.15 12.19 -24.88
C TRP A 163 -7.42 12.62 -23.44
N ASP A 164 -8.53 13.33 -23.20
CA ASP A 164 -8.93 13.70 -21.84
C ASP A 164 -9.21 12.46 -20.99
N LYS A 165 -9.87 11.44 -21.57
CA LYS A 165 -10.07 10.14 -20.92
C LYS A 165 -8.75 9.46 -20.58
N ILE A 166 -7.81 9.41 -21.52
CA ILE A 166 -6.50 8.80 -21.31
C ILE A 166 -5.76 9.52 -20.18
N ILE A 167 -5.70 10.85 -20.22
CA ILE A 167 -4.99 11.66 -19.21
C ILE A 167 -5.66 11.47 -17.84
N HIS A 168 -6.98 11.63 -17.76
CA HIS A 168 -7.73 11.49 -16.53
C HIS A 168 -7.60 10.07 -15.93
N GLN A 169 -7.64 9.04 -16.78
CA GLN A 169 -7.42 7.66 -16.36
C GLN A 169 -6.01 7.44 -15.79
N HIS A 170 -4.97 7.95 -16.46
CA HIS A 170 -3.59 7.77 -15.98
C HIS A 170 -3.34 8.56 -14.69
N LEU A 171 -3.87 9.79 -14.57
CA LEU A 171 -3.82 10.55 -13.32
C LEU A 171 -4.46 9.77 -12.16
N ASN A 172 -5.64 9.20 -12.39
CA ASN A 172 -6.30 8.36 -11.39
C ASN A 172 -5.52 7.07 -11.09
N MET A 173 -4.86 6.46 -12.09
CA MET A 173 -3.96 5.33 -11.85
C MET A 173 -2.76 5.73 -11.01
N PHE A 174 -2.15 6.90 -11.22
CA PHE A 174 -1.03 7.38 -10.40
C PHE A 174 -1.47 7.65 -8.95
N ILE A 175 -2.58 8.37 -8.77
CA ILE A 175 -3.14 8.66 -7.45
C ILE A 175 -3.49 7.36 -6.73
N SER A 176 -4.25 6.47 -7.37
CA SER A 176 -4.61 5.17 -6.81
C SER A 176 -3.38 4.34 -6.45
N ASN A 177 -2.38 4.24 -7.34
CA ASN A 177 -1.14 3.51 -7.07
C ASN A 177 -0.34 4.08 -5.89
N SER A 178 -0.36 5.40 -5.68
CA SER A 178 0.30 6.05 -4.54
C SER A 178 -0.44 5.85 -3.22
N LEU A 179 -1.75 5.58 -3.27
CA LEU A 179 -2.60 5.36 -2.11
C LEU A 179 -2.66 3.89 -1.68
N LEU A 180 -2.01 2.97 -2.41
CA LEU A 180 -1.86 1.55 -2.04
C LEU A 180 -0.80 1.38 -0.93
N VAL A 181 -0.95 2.15 0.15
CA VAL A 181 -0.23 1.96 1.41
C VAL A 181 -0.99 0.87 2.16
N GLY A 182 -0.36 -0.29 2.32
CA GLY A 182 -1.03 -1.45 2.90
C GLY A 182 -1.41 -1.25 4.34
N THR A 183 -2.42 -2.00 4.77
CA THR A 183 -2.72 -2.14 6.20
C THR A 183 -1.57 -2.84 6.93
N GLU A 184 -1.56 -2.79 8.26
CA GLU A 184 -0.54 -3.50 9.06
C GLU A 184 -0.49 -5.01 8.73
N GLU A 185 -1.65 -5.64 8.55
CA GLU A 185 -1.79 -7.06 8.18
C GLU A 185 -1.24 -7.36 6.77
N GLU A 186 -1.47 -6.47 5.81
CA GLU A 186 -0.91 -6.60 4.45
C GLU A 186 0.61 -6.36 4.46
N ALA A 187 1.12 -5.51 5.34
CA ALA A 187 2.54 -5.26 5.50
C ALA A 187 3.28 -6.50 6.04
N GLU A 188 2.65 -7.33 6.87
CA GLU A 188 3.21 -8.61 7.35
C GLU A 188 3.46 -9.60 6.21
N HIS A 189 2.56 -9.62 5.22
CA HIS A 189 2.63 -10.47 4.03
C HIS A 189 3.42 -9.84 2.86
N SER A 190 3.92 -8.62 3.05
CA SER A 190 4.70 -7.90 2.04
C SER A 190 6.19 -8.26 2.08
N ALA A 191 6.89 -8.00 0.98
CA ALA A 191 8.34 -8.22 0.89
C ALA A 191 9.06 -6.94 0.42
N ARG A 192 10.01 -6.48 1.24
CA ARG A 192 10.80 -5.27 0.94
C ARG A 192 11.84 -5.55 -0.15
N PRO A 193 12.25 -4.56 -0.96
CA PRO A 193 13.18 -4.77 -2.07
C PRO A 193 14.48 -5.51 -1.70
N TRP A 194 15.09 -5.18 -0.56
CA TRP A 194 16.32 -5.83 -0.09
C TRP A 194 16.16 -7.31 0.26
N MET A 195 14.93 -7.76 0.54
CA MET A 195 14.61 -9.15 0.88
C MET A 195 14.67 -10.07 -0.34
N TRP A 196 14.48 -9.53 -1.56
CA TRP A 196 14.28 -10.34 -2.75
C TRP A 196 15.52 -11.11 -3.20
N PRO A 197 16.72 -10.47 -3.33
CA PRO A 197 17.90 -11.16 -3.86
C PRO A 197 18.47 -12.24 -2.93
N ILE A 198 18.13 -12.18 -1.63
CA ILE A 198 18.66 -13.09 -0.59
C ILE A 198 17.65 -14.14 -0.15
N LEU A 199 16.44 -14.14 -0.74
CA LEU A 199 15.33 -15.01 -0.32
C LEU A 199 15.04 -14.91 1.18
N TRP A 200 14.96 -13.69 1.71
CA TRP A 200 14.73 -13.48 3.14
C TRP A 200 13.42 -14.13 3.65
N ARG A 201 12.35 -14.09 2.83
CA ARG A 201 11.04 -14.66 3.13
C ARG A 201 10.47 -15.37 1.90
N ILE A 202 9.59 -16.33 2.10
CA ILE A 202 8.76 -16.85 1.01
C ILE A 202 7.48 -16.00 0.89
N GLN A 203 7.04 -15.77 -0.34
CA GLN A 203 5.75 -15.11 -0.58
C GLN A 203 4.63 -16.15 -0.63
N MET A 204 3.71 -16.04 0.31
CA MET A 204 2.45 -16.80 0.29
C MET A 204 1.47 -16.09 -0.64
N MET A 205 0.89 -16.81 -1.61
CA MET A 205 -0.06 -16.24 -2.58
C MET A 205 -1.51 -16.46 -2.15
N GLY A 206 -1.78 -17.52 -1.39
CA GLY A 206 -3.09 -17.74 -0.77
C GLY A 206 -3.22 -19.08 -0.09
N THR A 207 -4.16 -19.16 0.85
CA THR A 207 -4.60 -20.40 1.50
C THR A 207 -5.83 -20.94 0.79
N TYR A 208 -5.97 -22.26 0.65
CA TYR A 208 -7.18 -22.90 0.12
C TYR A 208 -7.66 -23.99 1.07
N VAL A 209 -8.95 -24.27 1.06
CA VAL A 209 -9.49 -25.39 1.84
C VAL A 209 -10.00 -26.43 0.87
N VAL A 210 -9.57 -27.68 1.08
CA VAL A 210 -10.06 -28.83 0.32
C VAL A 210 -11.00 -29.61 1.19
N ASN A 211 -12.14 -29.97 0.64
CA ASN A 211 -13.06 -30.88 1.29
C ASN A 211 -12.54 -32.32 1.12
N LYS A 212 -12.31 -33.02 2.25
CA LYS A 212 -11.68 -34.35 2.29
C LYS A 212 -12.47 -35.42 1.54
N THR A 213 -13.81 -35.29 1.46
CA THR A 213 -14.66 -36.30 0.81
C THR A 213 -14.85 -36.07 -0.68
N SER A 214 -14.87 -34.81 -1.14
CA SER A 214 -15.12 -34.48 -2.55
C SER A 214 -13.86 -34.17 -3.35
N GLY A 215 -12.73 -33.91 -2.66
CA GLY A 215 -11.48 -33.49 -3.30
C GLY A 215 -11.56 -32.14 -4.03
N ARG A 216 -12.68 -31.42 -3.92
CA ARG A 216 -12.86 -30.09 -4.54
C ARG A 216 -12.29 -29.00 -3.66
N MET A 217 -11.67 -28.02 -4.31
CA MET A 217 -11.28 -26.76 -3.68
C MET A 217 -12.54 -25.96 -3.37
N GLU A 218 -12.73 -25.59 -2.10
CA GLU A 218 -13.79 -24.70 -1.66
C GLU A 218 -13.17 -23.33 -1.36
N LYS A 219 -13.82 -22.27 -1.86
CA LYS A 219 -13.40 -20.90 -1.58
C LYS A 219 -13.77 -20.59 -0.12
N VAL A 220 -12.78 -20.31 0.71
CA VAL A 220 -13.02 -19.82 2.07
C VAL A 220 -13.57 -18.41 1.98
N VAL A 221 -14.86 -18.25 2.27
CA VAL A 221 -15.51 -16.94 2.40
C VAL A 221 -15.84 -16.76 3.88
N GLY A 222 -14.97 -16.07 4.61
CA GLY A 222 -15.09 -15.83 6.06
C GLY A 222 -14.28 -16.80 6.94
N GLU A 223 -14.30 -16.57 8.26
CA GLU A 223 -13.51 -17.31 9.27
C GLU A 223 -14.00 -18.74 9.59
N TYR A 224 -15.12 -19.19 9.01
CA TYR A 224 -15.71 -20.47 9.39
C TYR A 224 -15.18 -21.63 8.55
N VAL A 225 -14.35 -22.47 9.16
CA VAL A 225 -13.88 -23.74 8.59
C VAL A 225 -14.54 -24.90 9.34
N PRO A 226 -15.41 -25.70 8.70
CA PRO A 226 -16.05 -26.85 9.34
C PRO A 226 -14.99 -27.85 9.84
N GLN A 227 -14.90 -28.03 11.15
CA GLN A 227 -13.96 -28.94 11.79
C GLN A 227 -14.31 -30.40 11.43
N GLY A 228 -13.33 -31.16 10.93
CA GLY A 228 -13.41 -32.61 10.72
C GLY A 228 -13.58 -33.10 9.28
N THR A 229 -14.13 -32.30 8.36
CA THR A 229 -14.35 -32.70 6.94
C THR A 229 -13.46 -31.97 5.94
N THR A 230 -12.65 -31.02 6.41
CA THR A 230 -11.84 -30.14 5.57
C THR A 230 -10.36 -30.27 5.90
N GLU A 231 -9.52 -30.16 4.88
CA GLU A 231 -8.07 -30.12 4.97
C GLU A 231 -7.65 -28.71 4.50
N LYS A 232 -7.02 -27.94 5.40
CA LYS A 232 -6.41 -26.67 5.01
C LYS A 232 -5.17 -26.98 4.18
N GLY A 233 -5.16 -26.48 2.95
CA GLY A 233 -3.99 -26.48 2.09
C GLY A 233 -3.48 -25.06 1.94
N VAL A 234 -2.20 -24.90 1.62
CA VAL A 234 -1.67 -23.58 1.33
C VAL A 234 -0.99 -23.61 -0.03
N PHE A 235 -1.30 -22.62 -0.86
CA PHE A 235 -0.57 -22.37 -2.09
C PHE A 235 0.47 -21.29 -1.80
N SER A 236 1.64 -21.74 -1.35
CA SER A 236 2.86 -20.97 -1.48
C SER A 236 3.31 -21.09 -2.93
N VAL A 237 3.67 -19.98 -3.56
CA VAL A 237 4.56 -20.05 -4.73
C VAL A 237 5.93 -19.66 -4.22
N GLY A 238 6.79 -20.65 -4.01
CA GLY A 238 8.24 -20.41 -4.03
C GLY A 238 8.58 -19.88 -5.40
N MET A 239 8.50 -18.56 -5.58
CA MET A 239 8.56 -17.92 -6.90
C MET A 239 9.90 -18.11 -7.62
N THR A 240 10.94 -18.50 -6.89
CA THR A 240 12.28 -18.66 -7.44
C THR A 240 12.93 -19.94 -6.94
N ASN A 241 13.79 -20.50 -7.78
CA ASN A 241 14.63 -21.63 -7.43
C ASN A 241 15.76 -21.12 -6.51
N PRO A 242 15.91 -21.62 -5.27
CA PRO A 242 16.91 -21.11 -4.33
C PRO A 242 18.34 -21.21 -4.85
N PHE A 243 18.71 -22.36 -5.43
CA PHE A 243 20.02 -22.54 -6.06
C PHE A 243 20.29 -21.47 -7.13
N LEU A 244 19.33 -21.23 -8.03
CA LEU A 244 19.49 -20.24 -9.08
C LEU A 244 19.57 -18.81 -8.52
N THR A 245 18.81 -18.50 -7.48
CA THR A 245 18.82 -17.17 -6.87
C THR A 245 20.16 -16.84 -6.23
N TYR A 246 20.71 -17.77 -5.45
CA TYR A 246 22.04 -17.59 -4.87
C TYR A 246 23.14 -17.58 -5.93
N LEU A 247 23.03 -18.43 -6.97
CA LEU A 247 23.95 -18.38 -8.10
C LEU A 247 23.91 -17.02 -8.81
N ASN A 248 22.72 -16.47 -9.02
CA ASN A 248 22.53 -15.13 -9.58
C ASN A 248 23.17 -14.04 -8.70
N LEU A 249 22.99 -14.11 -7.39
CA LEU A 249 23.60 -13.16 -6.46
C LEU A 249 25.14 -13.23 -6.50
N VAL A 250 25.70 -14.44 -6.49
CA VAL A 250 27.15 -14.66 -6.63
C VAL A 250 27.66 -14.14 -7.98
N CYS A 251 26.94 -14.40 -9.07
CA CYS A 251 27.29 -13.89 -10.40
C CYS A 251 27.22 -12.36 -10.47
N LEU A 252 26.22 -11.71 -9.87
CA LEU A 252 26.12 -10.25 -9.78
C LEU A 252 27.32 -9.64 -9.04
N ILE A 253 27.68 -10.20 -7.88
CA ILE A 253 28.89 -9.80 -7.15
C ILE A 253 30.15 -10.08 -8.00
N GLY A 254 30.17 -11.22 -8.69
CA GLY A 254 31.22 -11.61 -9.63
C GLY A 254 31.45 -10.59 -10.74
N VAL A 255 30.39 -10.01 -11.32
CA VAL A 255 30.54 -8.92 -12.31
C VAL A 255 31.27 -7.73 -11.71
N LEU A 256 30.94 -7.32 -10.49
CA LEU A 256 31.60 -6.20 -9.81
C LEU A 256 33.07 -6.50 -9.56
N VAL A 257 33.38 -7.68 -9.01
CA VAL A 257 34.76 -8.12 -8.74
C VAL A 257 35.58 -8.21 -10.02
N LEU A 258 35.04 -8.82 -11.08
CA LEU A 258 35.72 -8.94 -12.38
C LEU A 258 35.93 -7.58 -13.05
N SER A 259 35.02 -6.65 -12.85
CA SER A 259 35.15 -5.28 -13.37
C SER A 259 36.23 -4.50 -12.62
N LEU A 260 36.28 -4.62 -11.29
CA LEU A 260 37.34 -4.03 -10.47
C LEU A 260 38.70 -4.63 -10.83
N ALA A 261 38.78 -5.96 -10.96
CA ALA A 261 39.99 -6.66 -11.40
C ALA A 261 40.40 -6.21 -12.80
N HIS A 262 39.45 -6.05 -13.74
CA HIS A 262 39.74 -5.57 -15.08
C HIS A 262 40.30 -4.13 -15.06
N SER A 263 39.68 -3.22 -14.32
CA SER A 263 40.15 -1.83 -14.17
C SER A 263 41.54 -1.76 -13.53
N TYR A 264 41.80 -2.60 -12.52
CA TYR A 264 43.11 -2.72 -11.89
C TYR A 264 44.17 -3.24 -12.86
N CYS A 265 43.90 -4.36 -13.54
CA CYS A 265 44.81 -4.95 -14.51
C CYS A 265 45.08 -4.01 -15.70
N ASN A 266 44.06 -3.29 -16.19
CA ASN A 266 44.24 -2.31 -17.26
C ASN A 266 45.19 -1.17 -16.87
N SER A 267 45.29 -0.87 -15.57
CA SER A 267 46.15 0.20 -15.04
C SER A 267 47.57 -0.27 -14.71
N ARG A 268 47.80 -1.57 -14.49
CA ARG A 268 49.03 -2.09 -13.88
C ARG A 268 49.67 -3.32 -14.57
N CYS A 269 48.95 -4.03 -15.44
CA CYS A 269 49.46 -5.24 -16.09
C CYS A 269 49.95 -4.95 -17.51
N PRO A 270 51.23 -5.20 -17.84
CA PRO A 270 51.73 -5.13 -19.22
C PRO A 270 51.30 -6.36 -20.04
N GLN A 271 50.90 -6.12 -21.29
CA GLN A 271 50.68 -7.11 -22.36
C GLN A 271 49.85 -8.36 -22.01
N GLU A 272 48.54 -8.20 -21.91
CA GLU A 272 47.63 -9.34 -22.05
C GLU A 272 47.44 -9.72 -23.52
N ASN A 273 47.25 -11.02 -23.79
CA ASN A 273 46.90 -11.50 -25.13
C ASN A 273 45.63 -10.77 -25.66
N PRO A 274 45.70 -10.10 -26.83
CA PRO A 274 44.58 -9.36 -27.40
C PRO A 274 43.30 -10.18 -27.56
N HIS A 275 43.42 -11.49 -27.82
CA HIS A 275 42.29 -12.39 -27.96
C HIS A 275 41.53 -12.55 -26.64
N ASN A 276 42.24 -12.84 -25.54
CA ASN A 276 41.65 -13.03 -24.21
C ASN A 276 41.07 -11.73 -23.66
N ALA A 277 41.76 -10.60 -23.90
CA ALA A 277 41.27 -9.27 -23.55
C ALA A 277 39.96 -8.94 -24.29
N GLY A 278 39.86 -9.29 -25.58
CA GLY A 278 38.65 -9.10 -26.39
C GLY A 278 37.46 -9.94 -25.90
N VAL A 279 37.68 -11.21 -25.55
CA VAL A 279 36.64 -12.10 -25.00
C VAL A 279 36.14 -11.58 -23.65
N ARG A 280 37.06 -11.24 -22.72
CA ARG A 280 36.69 -10.67 -21.42
C ARG A 280 35.91 -9.36 -21.57
N ARG A 281 36.36 -8.45 -22.44
CA ARG A 281 35.69 -7.17 -22.68
C ARG A 281 34.27 -7.37 -23.20
N LYS A 282 34.06 -8.29 -24.16
CA LYS A 282 32.72 -8.60 -24.67
C LYS A 282 31.80 -9.12 -23.56
N ALA A 283 32.29 -10.04 -22.72
CA ALA A 283 31.53 -10.58 -21.60
C ALA A 283 31.18 -9.48 -20.58
N LEU A 284 32.15 -8.65 -20.17
CA LEU A 284 31.92 -7.56 -19.22
C LEU A 284 30.94 -6.51 -19.77
N VAL A 285 31.06 -6.13 -21.04
CA VAL A 285 30.12 -5.18 -21.67
C VAL A 285 28.70 -5.75 -21.66
N ALA A 286 28.51 -7.02 -22.02
CA ALA A 286 27.21 -7.67 -21.96
C ALA A 286 26.66 -7.72 -20.54
N CYS A 287 27.48 -8.11 -19.55
CA CYS A 287 27.10 -8.12 -18.14
C CYS A 287 26.70 -6.74 -17.63
N TRP A 288 27.42 -5.66 -18.00
CA TRP A 288 27.09 -4.30 -17.57
C TRP A 288 25.80 -3.78 -18.20
N TRP A 289 25.52 -4.07 -19.48
CA TRP A 289 24.23 -3.75 -20.08
C TRP A 289 23.07 -4.46 -19.37
N LEU A 290 23.23 -5.75 -19.09
CA LEU A 290 22.23 -6.53 -18.35
C LEU A 290 22.09 -6.05 -16.90
N ALA A 291 23.18 -5.65 -16.24
CA ALA A 291 23.16 -5.09 -14.89
C ALA A 291 22.44 -3.73 -14.87
N GLY A 292 22.58 -2.92 -15.93
CA GLY A 292 21.79 -1.70 -16.12
C GLY A 292 20.29 -2.00 -16.23
N CYS A 293 19.91 -2.98 -17.04
CA CYS A 293 18.52 -3.44 -17.13
C CYS A 293 18.00 -3.97 -15.79
N TRP A 294 18.80 -4.76 -15.07
CA TRP A 294 18.49 -5.23 -13.72
C TRP A 294 18.23 -4.06 -12.77
N ALA A 295 19.12 -3.06 -12.77
CA ALA A 295 19.02 -1.89 -11.90
C ALA A 295 17.77 -1.07 -12.18
N ILE A 296 17.43 -0.82 -13.45
CA ILE A 296 16.21 -0.09 -13.84
C ILE A 296 14.94 -0.82 -13.37
N HIS A 297 14.96 -2.15 -13.35
CA HIS A 297 13.83 -2.96 -12.89
C HIS A 297 13.87 -3.29 -11.39
N TYR A 298 14.86 -2.79 -10.63
CA TYR A 298 15.01 -3.11 -9.20
C TYR A 298 15.09 -1.86 -8.32
N LEU A 299 15.95 -0.90 -8.67
CA LEU A 299 16.18 0.31 -7.88
C LEU A 299 14.93 1.16 -7.64
N PRO A 300 14.01 1.34 -8.61
CA PRO A 300 12.82 2.16 -8.37
C PRO A 300 11.99 1.71 -7.16
N PHE A 301 11.98 0.41 -6.86
CA PHE A 301 11.20 -0.13 -5.74
C PHE A 301 11.72 0.32 -4.37
N PHE A 302 12.99 0.74 -4.24
CA PHE A 302 13.50 1.29 -2.99
C PHE A 302 12.93 2.67 -2.65
N PHE A 303 12.41 3.38 -3.66
CA PHE A 303 11.84 4.71 -3.53
C PHE A 303 10.30 4.72 -3.52
N MET A 304 9.67 3.54 -3.55
CA MET A 304 8.22 3.39 -3.56
C MET A 304 7.68 3.12 -2.15
N SER A 305 6.81 3.99 -1.64
CA SER A 305 6.15 3.87 -0.33
C SER A 305 4.80 3.13 -0.40
N ARG A 306 4.72 2.04 -1.17
CA ARG A 306 3.52 1.20 -1.34
C ARG A 306 3.79 -0.25 -0.97
N VAL A 307 2.75 -1.06 -0.86
CA VAL A 307 2.93 -2.51 -0.68
C VAL A 307 3.65 -3.11 -1.89
N LEU A 308 4.67 -3.93 -1.59
CA LEU A 308 5.47 -4.64 -2.58
C LEU A 308 5.56 -6.12 -2.21
N TYR A 309 5.77 -6.94 -3.22
CA TYR A 309 5.79 -8.39 -3.13
C TYR A 309 6.91 -8.96 -4.00
N TYR A 310 7.33 -10.19 -3.73
CA TYR A 310 8.43 -10.85 -4.48
C TYR A 310 8.24 -10.86 -6.00
N HIS A 311 7.01 -10.93 -6.52
CA HIS A 311 6.77 -10.93 -7.97
C HIS A 311 7.22 -9.63 -8.67
N HIS A 312 7.35 -8.53 -7.93
CA HIS A 312 7.91 -7.29 -8.47
C HIS A 312 9.37 -7.43 -8.87
N TYR A 313 10.10 -8.37 -8.25
CA TYR A 313 11.49 -8.65 -8.59
C TYR A 313 11.65 -9.47 -9.87
N CYS A 314 10.59 -10.14 -10.37
CA CYS A 314 10.69 -11.07 -11.51
C CYS A 314 11.39 -10.49 -12.75
N PRO A 315 11.10 -9.25 -13.20
CA PRO A 315 11.80 -8.66 -14.35
C PRO A 315 13.30 -8.48 -14.09
N ALA A 316 13.68 -7.98 -12.90
CA ALA A 316 15.09 -7.88 -12.52
C ALA A 316 15.74 -9.27 -12.39
N TYR A 317 15.05 -10.22 -11.79
CA TYR A 317 15.50 -11.61 -11.67
C TYR A 317 15.82 -12.24 -13.04
N LEU A 318 15.01 -11.98 -14.07
CA LEU A 318 15.29 -12.42 -15.44
C LEU A 318 16.64 -11.89 -15.96
N PHE A 319 16.92 -10.59 -15.77
CA PHE A 319 18.21 -10.02 -16.16
C PHE A 319 19.37 -10.61 -15.34
N SER A 320 19.14 -10.93 -14.06
CA SER A 320 20.13 -11.64 -13.23
C SER A 320 20.45 -13.03 -13.80
N CYS A 321 19.44 -13.79 -14.23
CA CYS A 321 19.64 -15.09 -14.89
C CYS A 321 20.44 -14.96 -16.19
N MET A 322 20.21 -13.90 -16.97
CA MET A 322 20.97 -13.63 -18.20
C MET A 322 22.44 -13.33 -17.89
N ILE A 323 22.72 -12.53 -16.85
CA ILE A 323 24.10 -12.26 -16.38
C ILE A 323 24.79 -13.56 -15.99
N THR A 324 24.10 -14.40 -15.21
CA THR A 324 24.59 -15.73 -14.83
C THR A 324 24.91 -16.58 -16.06
N GLY A 325 24.06 -16.58 -17.09
CA GLY A 325 24.33 -17.29 -18.34
C GLY A 325 25.62 -16.84 -19.04
N VAL A 326 25.83 -15.52 -19.15
CA VAL A 326 27.06 -14.96 -19.74
C VAL A 326 28.29 -15.34 -18.92
N LEU A 327 28.23 -15.18 -17.59
CA LEU A 327 29.35 -15.49 -16.71
C LEU A 327 29.65 -16.99 -16.63
N LEU A 328 28.65 -17.86 -16.56
CA LEU A 328 28.85 -19.31 -16.59
C LEU A 328 29.52 -19.75 -17.88
N SER A 329 29.10 -19.20 -19.03
CA SER A 329 29.76 -19.48 -20.32
C SER A 329 31.23 -19.05 -20.26
N TRP A 330 31.50 -17.83 -19.83
CA TRP A 330 32.87 -17.30 -19.76
C TRP A 330 33.76 -18.07 -18.77
N VAL A 331 33.27 -18.35 -17.56
CA VAL A 331 34.00 -19.12 -16.54
C VAL A 331 34.25 -20.55 -17.02
N SER A 332 33.25 -21.20 -17.65
CA SER A 332 33.44 -22.56 -18.19
C SER A 332 34.53 -22.61 -19.27
N GLU A 333 34.63 -21.58 -20.10
CA GLU A 333 35.68 -21.45 -21.11
C GLU A 333 37.05 -21.16 -20.48
N ALA A 334 37.11 -20.31 -19.46
CA ALA A 334 38.34 -20.01 -18.74
C ALA A 334 38.90 -21.25 -18.02
N VAL A 335 38.05 -22.00 -17.31
CA VAL A 335 38.43 -23.25 -16.62
C VAL A 335 38.84 -24.33 -17.61
N ALA A 336 38.09 -24.49 -18.71
CA ALA A 336 38.47 -25.40 -19.78
C ALA A 336 39.81 -25.00 -20.44
N GLY A 337 40.06 -23.70 -20.63
CA GLY A 337 41.31 -23.18 -21.19
C GLY A 337 42.54 -23.49 -20.33
N ALA A 338 42.36 -23.64 -19.02
CA ALA A 338 43.43 -23.97 -18.08
C ALA A 338 43.86 -25.45 -18.12
N VAL A 339 43.07 -26.34 -18.74
CA VAL A 339 43.41 -27.77 -18.87
C VAL A 339 44.01 -28.10 -20.24
N ARG A 340 44.62 -29.30 -20.35
CA ARG A 340 45.19 -29.81 -21.61
C ARG A 340 44.13 -29.80 -22.74
N LYS A 341 44.56 -29.45 -23.97
CA LYS A 341 43.68 -29.32 -25.16
C LYS A 341 42.69 -30.48 -25.36
N ALA A 342 43.12 -31.72 -25.10
CA ALA A 342 42.27 -32.91 -25.21
C ALA A 342 41.05 -32.90 -24.27
N TRP A 343 41.16 -32.23 -23.12
CA TRP A 343 40.15 -32.23 -22.06
C TRP A 343 39.26 -30.98 -22.04
N GLN A 344 39.59 -29.94 -22.82
CA GLN A 344 38.90 -28.64 -22.73
C GLN A 344 37.40 -28.76 -23.03
N LYS A 345 37.05 -29.49 -24.10
CA LYS A 345 35.64 -29.74 -24.45
C LYS A 345 34.91 -30.50 -23.35
N THR A 346 35.52 -31.58 -22.85
CA THR A 346 34.97 -32.42 -21.78
C THR A 346 34.72 -31.59 -20.52
N VAL A 347 35.72 -30.83 -20.06
CA VAL A 347 35.61 -29.98 -18.86
C VAL A 347 34.52 -28.94 -19.02
N LYS A 348 34.46 -28.22 -20.16
CA LYS A 348 33.42 -27.21 -20.41
C LYS A 348 32.01 -27.81 -20.31
N TRP A 349 31.76 -28.91 -21.03
CA TRP A 349 30.45 -29.55 -21.03
C TRP A 349 30.10 -30.20 -19.68
N SER A 350 31.07 -30.78 -18.98
CA SER A 350 30.87 -31.33 -17.64
C SER A 350 30.48 -30.24 -16.63
N LEU A 351 31.09 -29.06 -16.68
CA LEU A 351 30.73 -27.93 -15.81
C LEU A 351 29.30 -27.45 -16.08
N LEU A 352 28.95 -27.26 -17.36
CA LEU A 352 27.60 -26.83 -17.76
C LEU A 352 26.54 -27.88 -17.40
N LEU A 353 26.83 -29.16 -17.62
CA LEU A 353 25.97 -30.27 -17.23
C LEU A 353 25.77 -30.31 -15.72
N LEU A 354 26.85 -30.20 -14.94
CA LEU A 354 26.79 -30.17 -13.48
C LEU A 354 25.88 -29.04 -12.98
N THR A 355 26.05 -27.82 -13.52
CA THR A 355 25.19 -26.68 -13.14
C THR A 355 23.73 -26.88 -13.54
N SER A 356 23.48 -27.48 -14.70
CA SER A 356 22.13 -27.77 -15.20
C SER A 356 21.45 -28.86 -14.37
N THR A 357 22.19 -29.91 -14.01
CA THR A 357 21.72 -30.97 -13.11
C THR A 357 21.41 -30.41 -11.72
N ALA A 358 22.27 -29.56 -11.16
CA ALA A 358 22.01 -28.89 -9.88
C ALA A 358 20.72 -28.05 -9.91
N LEU A 359 20.48 -27.33 -11.01
CA LEU A 359 19.24 -26.56 -11.21
C LEU A 359 18.00 -27.46 -11.21
N VAL A 360 18.04 -28.56 -11.96
CA VAL A 360 16.95 -29.54 -12.05
C VAL A 360 16.72 -30.24 -10.72
N CYS A 361 17.78 -30.65 -10.02
CA CYS A 361 17.69 -31.25 -8.69
C CYS A 361 17.08 -30.28 -7.67
N SER A 362 17.49 -29.01 -7.71
CA SER A 362 16.89 -27.97 -6.87
C SER A 362 15.41 -27.79 -7.19
N TYR A 363 15.04 -27.71 -8.48
CA TYR A 363 13.62 -27.65 -8.86
C TYR A 363 12.85 -28.88 -8.39
N ALA A 364 13.37 -30.09 -8.57
CA ALA A 364 12.73 -31.32 -8.13
C ALA A 364 12.54 -31.38 -6.61
N PHE A 365 13.48 -30.81 -5.84
CA PHE A 365 13.35 -30.71 -4.38
C PHE A 365 12.28 -29.69 -3.97
N PHE A 366 12.22 -28.54 -4.64
CA PHE A 366 11.30 -27.43 -4.32
C PHE A 366 10.01 -27.41 -5.13
N TRP A 367 9.76 -28.39 -6.01
CA TRP A 367 8.58 -28.45 -6.87
C TRP A 367 7.23 -28.36 -6.14
N PRO A 368 7.07 -28.86 -4.89
CA PRO A 368 5.81 -28.72 -4.16
C PRO A 368 5.50 -27.25 -3.87
N LEU A 369 6.53 -26.44 -3.58
CA LEU A 369 6.38 -24.98 -3.40
C LEU A 369 5.99 -24.26 -4.69
N ALA A 370 6.12 -24.87 -5.87
CA ALA A 370 5.77 -24.22 -7.13
C ALA A 370 4.36 -24.57 -7.61
N THR A 371 3.73 -25.63 -7.09
CA THR A 371 2.51 -26.21 -7.67
C THR A 371 1.35 -26.27 -6.70
N HIS A 372 1.49 -26.98 -5.59
CA HIS A 372 0.54 -27.02 -4.48
C HIS A 372 1.10 -27.90 -3.37
N ILE A 373 0.77 -27.56 -2.13
CA ILE A 373 1.16 -28.33 -0.96
C ILE A 373 -0.12 -28.81 -0.29
N LYS A 374 -0.32 -30.12 -0.24
CA LYS A 374 -1.45 -30.77 0.43
C LYS A 374 -1.04 -31.19 1.85
N GLY A 375 -1.93 -30.97 2.83
CA GLY A 375 -1.88 -31.60 4.15
C GLY A 375 -0.79 -31.09 5.12
N GLU A 376 -0.59 -31.85 6.20
CA GLU A 376 0.25 -31.64 7.41
C GLU A 376 1.76 -31.37 7.16
N ILE A 377 2.20 -31.16 5.91
CA ILE A 377 3.60 -30.81 5.59
C ILE A 377 4.02 -29.51 6.30
N PHE A 378 3.06 -28.63 6.60
CA PHE A 378 3.29 -27.40 7.35
C PHE A 378 3.12 -27.53 8.86
N GLU A 379 2.48 -28.60 9.35
CA GLU A 379 2.29 -28.81 10.80
C GLU A 379 3.29 -29.81 11.41
N ALA A 380 3.96 -30.68 10.64
CA ALA A 380 4.77 -31.76 11.26
C ALA A 380 5.93 -32.38 10.47
N ASN A 381 6.45 -31.81 9.37
CA ASN A 381 7.62 -32.40 8.67
C ASN A 381 8.94 -31.64 8.93
N PRO A 382 9.69 -31.99 10.00
CA PRO A 382 10.91 -31.28 10.39
C PRO A 382 12.00 -31.25 9.31
N ARG A 383 12.02 -32.21 8.36
CA ARG A 383 13.03 -32.24 7.28
C ARG A 383 12.79 -31.18 6.21
N VAL A 384 11.53 -30.88 5.91
CA VAL A 384 11.16 -29.84 4.92
C VAL A 384 11.35 -28.47 5.55
N ASN A 385 10.88 -28.28 6.79
CA ASN A 385 11.04 -27.03 7.52
C ASN A 385 12.52 -26.69 7.76
N SER A 386 13.34 -27.65 8.22
CA SER A 386 14.77 -27.40 8.40
C SER A 386 15.48 -27.06 7.09
N GLY A 387 15.07 -27.69 5.97
CA GLY A 387 15.63 -27.42 4.66
C GLY A 387 15.29 -26.01 4.17
N LEU A 388 14.06 -25.56 4.38
CA LEU A 388 13.62 -24.21 4.04
C LEU A 388 14.35 -23.15 4.87
N ASP A 389 14.56 -23.39 6.17
CA ASP A 389 15.28 -22.46 7.06
C ASP A 389 16.73 -22.21 6.59
N TYR A 390 17.39 -23.19 5.94
CA TYR A 390 18.74 -23.00 5.36
C TYR A 390 18.76 -22.11 4.12
N PHE A 391 17.67 -22.06 3.35
CA PHE A 391 17.58 -21.29 2.10
C PHE A 391 16.76 -20.01 2.24
N TYR A 392 16.00 -19.86 3.33
CA TYR A 392 15.22 -18.67 3.64
C TYR A 392 15.67 -18.12 4.98
N ILE A 393 16.72 -17.31 4.94
CA ILE A 393 17.56 -16.93 6.10
C ILE A 393 16.77 -16.14 7.18
N GLY A 394 15.65 -15.51 6.82
CA GLY A 394 14.88 -14.62 7.69
C GLY A 394 13.54 -15.18 8.15
N GLN A 395 13.31 -16.48 7.99
CA GLN A 395 11.99 -17.08 8.12
C GLN A 395 11.66 -17.45 9.57
N LEU A 396 10.57 -16.89 10.09
CA LEU A 396 9.97 -17.18 11.40
C LEU A 396 8.45 -17.21 11.20
N TRP A 397 7.80 -18.34 11.48
CA TRP A 397 6.43 -18.62 11.04
C TRP A 397 5.42 -18.88 12.18
N PRO A 398 4.47 -17.98 12.47
CA PRO A 398 3.38 -18.24 13.43
C PRO A 398 2.34 -19.25 12.94
N GLU A 399 2.07 -19.28 11.63
CA GLU A 399 1.02 -20.13 11.01
C GLU A 399 1.48 -21.58 10.75
N PHE A 400 2.74 -21.88 11.05
CA PHE A 400 3.41 -23.16 10.74
C PHE A 400 3.90 -23.86 12.01
N GLY A 401 3.25 -23.58 13.15
CA GLY A 401 3.47 -24.29 14.41
C GLY A 401 4.47 -23.67 15.39
N TYR A 402 5.08 -22.51 15.10
CA TYR A 402 5.77 -21.77 16.17
C TYR A 402 4.72 -21.10 17.06
N ARG A 403 4.75 -21.39 18.37
CA ARG A 403 3.87 -20.70 19.31
C ARG A 403 4.21 -19.20 19.29
N LYS A 404 3.19 -18.34 19.23
CA LYS A 404 3.34 -16.87 19.28
C LYS A 404 4.21 -16.40 20.46
N SER A 405 4.28 -17.18 21.55
CA SER A 405 5.17 -16.96 22.70
C SER A 405 6.66 -17.21 22.42
N GLU A 406 7.01 -18.20 21.59
CA GLU A 406 8.40 -18.46 21.17
C GLU A 406 8.88 -17.43 20.15
N TYR A 407 7.98 -16.93 19.30
CA TYR A 407 8.25 -15.81 18.39
C TYR A 407 8.69 -14.54 19.14
N VAL A 408 7.97 -14.17 20.19
CA VAL A 408 8.32 -13.01 21.03
C VAL A 408 9.66 -13.22 21.73
N SER A 409 9.95 -14.44 22.22
CA SER A 409 11.21 -14.76 22.89
C SER A 409 12.42 -14.77 21.95
N ILE A 410 12.30 -15.30 20.73
CA ILE A 410 13.41 -15.35 19.76
C ILE A 410 13.70 -13.95 19.23
N VAL A 411 12.65 -13.20 18.88
CA VAL A 411 12.79 -11.81 18.41
C VAL A 411 13.31 -10.93 19.55
N SER A 412 12.85 -11.10 20.80
CA SER A 412 13.39 -10.37 21.95
C SER A 412 14.86 -10.71 22.19
N THR A 413 15.27 -11.98 22.07
CA THR A 413 16.67 -12.39 22.27
C THR A 413 17.60 -11.88 21.17
N ILE A 414 17.14 -11.87 19.91
CA ILE A 414 17.89 -11.33 18.77
C ILE A 414 17.98 -9.80 18.86
N ILE A 415 16.89 -9.12 19.23
CA ILE A 415 16.86 -7.68 19.46
C ILE A 415 17.68 -7.30 20.68
N GLU A 416 17.65 -8.05 21.78
CA GLU A 416 18.50 -7.83 22.96
C GLU A 416 19.98 -7.91 22.58
N LYS A 417 20.37 -8.96 21.83
CA LYS A 417 21.74 -9.12 21.30
C LYS A 417 22.16 -8.02 20.30
N TRP A 418 21.21 -7.42 19.58
CA TRP A 418 21.48 -6.27 18.69
C TRP A 418 21.43 -4.93 19.44
N SER A 419 20.66 -4.84 20.53
CA SER A 419 20.44 -3.61 21.31
C SER A 419 21.60 -3.27 22.24
N GLU A 420 22.43 -4.25 22.61
CA GLU A 420 23.64 -4.04 23.43
C GLU A 420 24.64 -3.05 22.78
N GLY A 421 24.47 -2.70 21.50
CA GLY A 421 25.30 -1.71 20.79
C GLY A 421 24.62 -0.41 20.32
N LEU A 422 23.31 -0.20 20.54
CA LEU A 422 22.53 0.84 19.84
C LEU A 422 21.52 1.59 20.73
N LEU A 423 21.83 1.77 22.01
CA LEU A 423 20.93 2.31 23.04
C LEU A 423 20.51 3.80 22.90
N ASP A 424 20.97 4.54 21.90
CA ASP A 424 20.70 5.99 21.78
C ASP A 424 19.65 6.38 20.72
N ASN A 425 18.87 5.43 20.17
CA ASN A 425 17.81 5.77 19.20
C ASN A 425 16.39 5.80 19.83
N PRO A 426 15.76 6.97 19.99
CA PRO A 426 14.46 7.14 20.67
C PRO A 426 13.28 6.49 19.92
N ASP A 427 13.34 6.33 18.59
CA ASP A 427 12.27 5.69 17.81
C ASP A 427 12.26 4.17 18.00
N LEU A 428 13.44 3.58 18.24
CA LEU A 428 13.58 2.16 18.56
C LEU A 428 13.03 1.87 19.97
N ASN A 429 13.21 2.80 20.90
CA ASN A 429 12.76 2.68 22.29
C ASN A 429 11.23 2.74 22.40
N ALA A 430 10.56 3.55 21.58
CA ALA A 430 9.10 3.57 21.48
C ALA A 430 8.52 2.25 20.97
N THR A 431 9.23 1.59 20.05
CA THR A 431 8.83 0.29 19.49
C THR A 431 9.03 -0.85 20.51
N LEU A 432 10.13 -0.81 21.28
CA LEU A 432 10.42 -1.77 22.37
C LEU A 432 9.45 -1.64 23.56
N TYR A 433 9.05 -0.42 23.92
CA TYR A 433 8.07 -0.17 24.98
C TYR A 433 6.66 -0.70 24.61
N TYR A 434 6.29 -0.63 23.33
CA TYR A 434 5.01 -1.15 22.84
C TYR A 434 4.97 -2.69 22.86
N LEU A 435 6.09 -3.34 22.53
CA LEU A 435 6.22 -4.80 22.56
C LEU A 435 6.25 -5.38 23.98
N THR A 436 6.80 -4.66 24.95
CA THR A 436 6.77 -5.06 26.36
C THR A 436 5.38 -4.93 26.99
N GLN A 437 4.59 -3.91 26.61
CA GLN A 437 3.18 -3.77 26.99
C GLN A 437 2.28 -4.88 26.40
N LEU A 438 2.57 -5.33 25.18
CA LEU A 438 1.88 -6.49 24.57
C LEU A 438 2.17 -7.79 25.32
N ASN A 439 3.38 -7.94 25.87
CA ASN A 439 3.75 -9.11 26.67
C ASN A 439 3.09 -9.09 28.06
N TYR A 440 2.95 -7.90 28.66
CA TYR A 440 2.30 -7.73 29.96
C TYR A 440 0.77 -7.93 29.89
N THR A 441 0.13 -7.50 28.80
CA THR A 441 -1.32 -7.66 28.57
C THR A 441 -1.72 -9.12 28.28
N ALA A 442 -0.81 -9.93 27.71
CA ALA A 442 -1.02 -11.36 27.49
C ALA A 442 -1.05 -12.19 28.80
N HIS A 443 -0.58 -11.65 29.93
CA HIS A 443 -0.51 -12.37 31.21
C HIS A 443 -1.50 -11.87 32.28
N ASN A 444 -2.15 -10.73 32.11
CA ASN A 444 -3.19 -10.24 33.04
C ASN A 444 -4.27 -9.40 32.32
N PRO A 445 -5.34 -10.03 31.80
CA PRO A 445 -6.36 -9.35 30.99
C PRO A 445 -7.33 -8.45 31.80
N GLY A 446 -7.18 -8.33 33.12
CA GLY A 446 -8.17 -7.73 34.02
C GLY A 446 -7.95 -6.29 34.47
N ASN A 447 -6.79 -5.67 34.24
CA ASN A 447 -6.50 -4.31 34.73
C ASN A 447 -6.17 -3.37 33.57
N ILE A 448 -7.20 -2.78 32.96
CA ILE A 448 -7.05 -1.67 32.01
C ILE A 448 -7.30 -0.36 32.78
N HIS A 449 -6.23 0.36 33.10
CA HIS A 449 -6.31 1.81 33.29
C HIS A 449 -5.66 2.47 32.06
N PRO A 450 -6.37 3.31 31.30
CA PRO A 450 -5.76 4.05 30.22
C PRO A 450 -4.76 5.07 30.79
N VAL A 451 -3.48 4.89 30.51
CA VAL A 451 -2.47 5.92 30.78
C VAL A 451 -2.62 6.99 29.69
N HIS A 452 -3.05 8.18 30.10
CA HIS A 452 -3.12 9.35 29.24
C HIS A 452 -1.75 9.67 28.61
N ALA A 453 -1.73 9.97 27.31
CA ALA A 453 -0.56 10.46 26.57
C ALA A 453 -0.12 11.89 26.95
N SER A 454 -0.34 12.31 28.20
CA SER A 454 0.05 13.62 28.73
C SER A 454 1.41 13.63 29.41
N ASN A 455 2.15 12.51 29.46
CA ASN A 455 3.46 12.43 30.11
C ASN A 455 4.66 12.42 29.16
N PHE A 456 4.47 12.67 27.85
CA PHE A 456 5.59 12.92 26.93
C PHE A 456 5.70 14.43 26.67
N SER A 457 6.50 15.10 27.49
CA SER A 457 6.94 16.46 27.24
C SER A 457 7.82 16.49 25.99
N LEU A 458 7.49 17.38 25.04
CA LEU A 458 8.37 17.76 23.94
C LEU A 458 9.75 18.13 24.50
N TRP A 459 10.79 17.44 24.06
CA TRP A 459 12.17 17.88 24.24
C TRP A 459 12.36 19.15 23.40
N ARG A 460 12.35 20.32 24.05
CA ARG A 460 12.76 21.59 23.44
C ARG A 460 14.29 21.64 23.43
N PRO A 461 14.93 22.06 22.34
CA PRO A 461 16.34 22.42 22.37
C PRO A 461 16.53 23.57 23.36
N SER A 462 17.42 23.34 24.33
CA SER A 462 17.87 24.32 25.30
C SER A 462 18.43 25.56 24.61
N THR A 463 17.80 26.69 24.88
CA THR A 463 18.32 28.04 24.69
C THR A 463 19.37 28.37 25.77
N LEU A 464 20.55 28.82 25.34
CA LEU A 464 21.56 29.60 26.07
C LEU A 464 22.01 30.64 25.04
N ASN A 465 22.07 31.96 25.24
CA ASN A 465 21.96 32.86 26.36
C ASN A 465 21.59 34.24 25.78
N HIS A 466 20.86 35.08 26.53
CA HIS A 466 21.37 36.38 26.99
C HIS A 466 20.24 37.16 27.69
N ALA A 467 20.53 37.53 28.93
CA ALA A 467 19.79 38.45 29.76
C ALA A 467 19.65 39.82 29.09
N TYR A 468 18.50 40.48 29.27
CA TYR A 468 18.37 41.81 29.88
C TYR A 468 16.87 42.05 30.18
N LEU A 469 16.55 42.27 31.47
CA LEU A 469 15.37 42.99 31.96
C LEU A 469 15.56 44.50 31.69
N PRO A 470 14.53 45.36 31.75
CA PRO A 470 13.12 45.12 32.11
C PRO A 470 12.13 45.07 30.95
#